data_AF-A0A175YBW7-F1
#
_entry.id   AF-A0A175YBW7-F1
#
_cell.length_a   1.000
_cell.length_b   1.000
_cell.length_c   1.000
_cell.angle_alpha   90.00
_cell.angle_beta   90.00
_cell.angle_gamma   90.00
#
_symmetry.space_group_name_H-M   'P 1'
#
loop_
_entity.id
_entity.type
_entity.pdbx_description
1 polymer ?
#
loop_
_entity_poly.entity_id
_entity_poly.type
_entity_poly.pdbx_seq_one_letter_code
_entity_poly.pdbx_strand_id
1 'polypeptide(L)'
;MRIENNNIATIPTDIVIVLLELLLAGGFQDFYNFFMAWSQTQRAVVITSLLEKYPLRTLYKYGCRGSPADLLCFDNFFRIAENLGIGDAILYRRCRAIIYGAGDIDAHFTVLDTLSGNKHFLAMVANFILRSLYKQGTNGATLQVLIRVLNHPNYQDLIGPAVNHLSDIHSYIIFPELVDAVDIEACCPIHSTCVKVSLENQCPYTQNCLFCNIALMVTVFTRKPLAD
;
A
#
# COMPACT_ATOMS: atom_id res chain seq x y z
N MET A 1 2.16 -47.10 16.95
CA MET A 1 2.28 -45.62 16.99
C MET A 1 1.89 -45.13 15.61
N ARG A 2 0.67 -44.60 15.45
CA ARG A 2 0.22 -44.08 14.14
C ARG A 2 0.96 -42.77 13.90
N ILE A 3 1.66 -42.67 12.78
CA ILE A 3 2.13 -41.39 12.25
C ILE A 3 0.86 -40.61 11.95
N GLU A 4 0.55 -39.60 12.75
CA GLU A 4 -0.51 -38.65 12.43
C GLU A 4 -0.14 -37.98 11.11
N ASN A 5 -1.08 -37.98 10.16
CA ASN A 5 -0.88 -37.38 8.85
C ASN A 5 -0.52 -35.90 9.04
N ASN A 6 0.75 -35.54 8.84
CA ASN A 6 1.21 -34.16 8.67
C ASN A 6 0.63 -33.58 7.37
N ASN A 7 -0.68 -33.35 7.35
CA ASN A 7 -1.37 -32.80 6.20
C ASN A 7 -1.32 -31.28 6.30
N ILE A 8 -0.76 -30.63 5.28
CA ILE A 8 -0.70 -29.16 5.16
C ILE A 8 -2.10 -28.52 5.32
N ALA A 9 -3.16 -29.27 5.01
CA ALA A 9 -4.55 -28.82 5.13
C ALA A 9 -5.01 -28.54 6.57
N THR A 10 -4.38 -29.16 7.59
CA THR A 10 -4.80 -29.02 8.98
C THR A 10 -4.04 -27.93 9.74
N ILE A 11 -3.10 -27.23 9.08
CA ILE A 11 -2.31 -26.17 9.70
C ILE A 11 -3.24 -24.96 9.98
N PRO A 12 -3.33 -24.50 11.24
CA PRO A 12 -4.07 -23.29 11.61
C PRO A 12 -3.56 -22.03 10.89
N THR A 13 -4.48 -21.11 10.57
CA THR A 13 -4.15 -19.89 9.79
C THR A 13 -3.10 -19.01 10.44
N ASP A 14 -3.06 -18.93 11.76
CA ASP A 14 -2.06 -18.20 12.53
C ASP A 14 -0.65 -18.78 12.35
N ILE A 15 -0.52 -20.12 12.35
CA ILE A 15 0.75 -20.79 12.06
C ILE A 15 1.14 -20.57 10.59
N VAL A 16 0.17 -20.59 9.67
CA VAL A 16 0.43 -20.31 8.24
C VAL A 16 0.98 -18.89 8.06
N ILE A 17 0.46 -17.89 8.76
CA ILE A 17 0.98 -16.51 8.74
C ILE A 17 2.45 -16.49 9.15
N VAL A 18 2.80 -17.14 10.27
CA VAL A 18 4.20 -17.22 10.75
C VAL A 18 5.10 -17.92 9.73
N LEU A 19 4.65 -19.03 9.14
CA LEU A 19 5.41 -19.74 8.11
C LEU A 19 5.63 -18.88 6.87
N LEU A 20 4.61 -18.15 6.42
CA LEU A 20 4.73 -17.22 5.30
C LEU A 20 5.76 -16.13 5.60
N GLU A 21 5.74 -15.52 6.78
CA GLU A 21 6.73 -14.53 7.19
C GLU A 21 8.16 -15.08 7.21
N LEU A 22 8.36 -16.30 7.71
CA LEU A 22 9.67 -16.96 7.72
C LEU A 22 10.20 -17.23 6.32
N LEU A 23 9.33 -17.65 5.39
CA LEU A 23 9.72 -17.98 4.03
C LEU A 23 10.12 -16.76 3.19
N LEU A 24 9.68 -15.55 3.58
CA LEU A 24 10.14 -14.32 2.91
C LEU A 24 11.65 -14.08 3.04
N ALA A 25 12.32 -14.71 4.02
CA ALA A 25 13.78 -14.66 4.15
C ALA A 25 14.51 -15.38 3.00
N GLY A 26 13.88 -16.40 2.39
CA GLY A 26 14.41 -17.12 1.22
C GLY A 26 14.09 -16.44 -0.11
N GLY A 27 13.12 -15.52 -0.12
CA GLY A 27 12.63 -14.84 -1.31
C GLY A 27 11.09 -14.86 -1.37
N PHE A 28 10.52 -14.11 -2.33
CA PHE A 28 9.07 -14.12 -2.52
C PHE A 28 8.59 -15.41 -3.18
N GLN A 29 9.44 -16.05 -3.98
CA GLN A 29 9.12 -17.32 -4.62
C GLN A 29 8.78 -18.41 -3.59
N ASP A 30 9.55 -18.54 -2.52
CA ASP A 30 9.31 -19.55 -1.48
C ASP A 30 8.01 -19.28 -0.71
N PHE A 31 7.77 -18.01 -0.36
CA PHE A 31 6.50 -17.54 0.20
C PHE A 31 5.33 -17.95 -0.70
N TYR A 32 5.42 -17.67 -2.01
CA TYR A 32 4.35 -17.93 -2.96
C TYR A 32 4.11 -19.43 -3.16
N ASN A 33 5.17 -20.22 -3.30
CA ASN A 33 5.06 -21.66 -3.48
C ASN A 33 4.36 -22.32 -2.29
N PHE A 34 4.72 -21.92 -1.06
CA PHE A 34 4.05 -22.41 0.14
C PHE A 34 2.60 -21.95 0.21
N PHE A 35 2.32 -20.67 -0.06
CA PHE A 35 0.96 -20.14 -0.11
C PHE A 35 0.08 -20.93 -1.11
N MET A 36 0.60 -21.22 -2.30
CA MET A 36 -0.11 -22.00 -3.31
C MET A 36 -0.36 -23.44 -2.86
N ALA A 37 0.65 -24.11 -2.30
CA ALA A 37 0.51 -25.48 -1.80
C ALA A 37 -0.52 -25.56 -0.67
N TRP A 38 -0.50 -24.62 0.27
CA TRP A 38 -1.48 -24.57 1.36
C TRP A 38 -2.88 -24.21 0.83
N SER A 39 -3.00 -23.13 0.04
CA SER A 39 -4.31 -22.61 -0.41
C SER A 39 -5.09 -23.59 -1.30
N GLN A 40 -4.41 -24.45 -2.07
CA GLN A 40 -5.06 -25.52 -2.84
C GLN A 40 -5.88 -26.50 -1.97
N THR A 41 -5.54 -26.61 -0.69
CA THR A 41 -6.24 -27.48 0.26
C THR A 41 -7.33 -26.77 1.06
N GLN A 42 -7.53 -25.47 0.83
CA GLN A 42 -8.40 -24.62 1.63
C GLN A 42 -9.61 -24.11 0.86
N ARG A 43 -10.67 -23.76 1.59
CA ARG A 43 -11.82 -23.05 1.01
C ARG A 43 -11.48 -21.57 0.82
N ALA A 44 -12.08 -20.93 -0.18
CA ALA A 44 -11.89 -19.51 -0.47
C ALA A 44 -12.06 -18.61 0.78
N VAL A 45 -13.09 -18.84 1.59
CA VAL A 45 -13.33 -18.09 2.84
C VAL A 45 -12.19 -18.17 3.85
N VAL A 46 -11.48 -19.31 3.92
CA VAL A 46 -10.33 -19.49 4.82
C VAL A 46 -9.12 -18.71 4.28
N ILE A 47 -8.91 -18.74 2.97
CA ILE A 47 -7.85 -17.98 2.29
C ILE A 47 -8.11 -16.48 2.46
N THR A 48 -9.33 -16.02 2.20
CA THR A 48 -9.73 -14.62 2.41
C THR A 48 -9.48 -14.20 3.86
N SER A 49 -9.91 -15.00 4.84
CA SER A 49 -9.69 -14.67 6.26
C SER A 49 -8.21 -14.62 6.64
N LEU A 50 -7.35 -15.47 6.05
CA LEU A 50 -5.91 -15.38 6.24
C LEU A 50 -5.35 -14.08 5.63
N LEU A 51 -5.74 -13.75 4.40
CA LEU A 51 -5.25 -12.54 3.72
C LEU A 51 -5.76 -11.24 4.36
N GLU A 52 -6.94 -11.24 5.00
CA GLU A 52 -7.43 -10.09 5.77
C GLU A 52 -6.64 -9.86 7.06
N LYS A 53 -6.05 -10.93 7.63
CA LYS A 53 -5.20 -10.86 8.83
C LYS A 53 -3.73 -10.59 8.50
N TYR A 54 -3.27 -11.07 7.35
CA TYR A 54 -1.88 -10.89 6.91
C TYR A 54 -1.64 -9.43 6.49
N PRO A 55 -0.57 -8.77 6.95
CA PRO A 55 -0.32 -7.36 6.64
C PRO A 55 0.25 -7.20 5.21
N LEU A 56 -0.59 -7.35 4.17
CA LEU A 56 -0.17 -7.32 2.75
C LEU A 56 0.66 -6.09 2.37
N ARG A 57 0.49 -4.96 3.06
CA ARG A 57 1.24 -3.72 2.84
C ARG A 57 2.75 -3.89 2.99
N THR A 58 3.20 -4.79 3.86
CA THR A 58 4.63 -5.08 4.06
C THR A 58 5.25 -5.76 2.83
N LEU A 59 4.43 -6.30 1.94
CA LEU A 59 4.86 -7.01 0.74
C LEU A 59 5.07 -6.08 -0.46
N TYR A 60 4.59 -4.83 -0.44
CA TYR A 60 4.60 -3.94 -1.63
C TYR A 60 5.98 -3.78 -2.28
N LYS A 61 7.05 -3.85 -1.48
CA LYS A 61 8.45 -3.82 -1.92
C LYS A 61 8.83 -4.92 -2.90
N TYR A 62 8.20 -6.09 -2.81
CA TYR A 62 8.46 -7.23 -3.70
C TYR A 62 7.87 -7.04 -5.11
N GLY A 63 7.12 -5.96 -5.35
CA GLY A 63 6.70 -5.60 -6.70
C GLY A 63 7.79 -5.03 -7.59
N CYS A 64 8.94 -4.66 -7.02
CA CYS A 64 10.12 -4.20 -7.77
C CYS A 64 11.45 -4.76 -7.26
N ARG A 65 11.47 -5.47 -6.12
CA ARG A 65 12.66 -6.08 -5.53
C ARG A 65 12.61 -7.60 -5.64
N GLY A 66 13.74 -8.20 -5.96
CA GLY A 66 13.93 -9.64 -6.05
C GLY A 66 14.35 -10.11 -7.44
N SER A 67 14.42 -11.42 -7.62
CA SER A 67 14.67 -12.05 -8.91
C SER A 67 13.46 -11.90 -9.85
N PRO A 68 13.61 -12.11 -11.17
CA PRO A 68 12.46 -12.15 -12.09
C PRO A 68 11.38 -13.17 -11.67
N ALA A 69 11.77 -14.27 -11.02
CA ALA A 69 10.84 -15.26 -10.48
C ALA A 69 10.04 -14.69 -9.30
N ASP A 70 10.69 -13.96 -8.38
CA ASP A 70 10.02 -13.29 -7.27
C ASP A 70 8.97 -12.29 -7.76
N LEU A 71 9.33 -11.46 -8.75
CA LEU A 71 8.43 -10.47 -9.34
C LEU A 71 7.19 -11.12 -9.97
N LEU A 72 7.37 -12.25 -10.67
CA LEU A 72 6.26 -12.99 -11.27
C LEU A 72 5.37 -13.63 -10.20
N CYS A 73 5.96 -14.24 -9.17
CA CYS A 73 5.24 -14.81 -8.03
C CYS A 73 4.45 -13.74 -7.27
N PHE A 74 5.04 -12.56 -7.08
CA PHE A 74 4.39 -11.40 -6.47
C PHE A 74 3.18 -10.93 -7.26
N ASP A 75 3.33 -10.72 -8.58
CA ASP A 75 2.20 -10.27 -9.41
C ASP A 75 1.06 -11.29 -9.39
N ASN A 76 1.39 -12.59 -9.46
CA ASN A 76 0.41 -13.67 -9.35
C ASN A 76 -0.31 -13.67 -7.99
N PHE A 77 0.42 -13.56 -6.89
CA PHE A 77 -0.14 -13.50 -5.55
C PHE A 77 -1.09 -12.31 -5.39
N PHE A 78 -0.66 -11.12 -5.81
CA PHE A 78 -1.48 -9.91 -5.72
C PHE A 78 -2.72 -9.95 -6.62
N ARG A 79 -2.64 -10.63 -7.77
CA ARG A 79 -3.80 -10.89 -8.62
C ARG A 79 -4.80 -11.84 -7.95
N ILE A 80 -4.32 -12.88 -7.25
CA ILE A 80 -5.20 -13.78 -6.49
C ILE A 80 -5.89 -13.02 -5.36
N ALA A 81 -5.14 -12.24 -4.58
CA ALA A 81 -5.68 -11.43 -3.50
C ALA A 81 -6.69 -10.38 -4.00
N GLU A 82 -6.42 -9.74 -5.15
CA GLU A 82 -7.37 -8.83 -5.82
C GLU A 82 -8.67 -9.55 -6.19
N ASN A 83 -8.59 -10.73 -6.80
CA ASN A 83 -9.76 -11.53 -7.18
C ASN A 83 -10.59 -11.99 -5.97
N LEU A 84 -9.95 -12.15 -4.81
CA LEU A 84 -10.61 -12.45 -3.53
C LEU A 84 -11.21 -11.22 -2.84
N GLY A 85 -11.07 -10.03 -3.43
CA GLY A 85 -11.63 -8.79 -2.89
C GLY A 85 -10.78 -8.12 -1.80
N ILE A 86 -9.50 -8.51 -1.64
CA ILE A 86 -8.65 -7.96 -0.59
C ILE A 86 -8.28 -6.50 -0.90
N GLY A 87 -8.73 -5.58 -0.03
CA GLY A 87 -8.64 -4.14 -0.24
C GLY A 87 -7.22 -3.61 -0.50
N ASP A 88 -6.23 -4.07 0.27
CA ASP A 88 -4.82 -3.68 0.11
C ASP A 88 -4.25 -4.15 -1.24
N ALA A 89 -4.64 -5.33 -1.72
CA ALA A 89 -4.20 -5.84 -3.02
C ALA A 89 -4.82 -5.05 -4.19
N ILE A 90 -6.13 -4.77 -4.11
CA ILE A 90 -6.83 -3.92 -5.09
C ILE A 90 -6.17 -2.54 -5.12
N LEU A 91 -5.97 -1.93 -3.94
CA LEU A 91 -5.32 -0.64 -3.81
C LEU A 91 -3.96 -0.63 -4.52
N TYR A 92 -3.06 -1.55 -4.17
CA TYR A 92 -1.71 -1.61 -4.74
C TYR A 92 -1.75 -1.65 -6.27
N ARG A 93 -2.59 -2.54 -6.84
CA ARG A 93 -2.69 -2.71 -8.29
C ARG A 93 -3.28 -1.48 -8.97
N ARG A 94 -4.25 -0.80 -8.36
CA ARG A 94 -4.82 0.45 -8.89
C ARG A 94 -3.84 1.61 -8.81
N CYS A 95 -3.14 1.77 -7.68
CA CYS A 95 -2.05 2.75 -7.56
C CYS A 95 -1.02 2.53 -8.68
N ARG A 96 -0.57 1.29 -8.86
CA ARG A 96 0.39 0.93 -9.90
C ARG A 96 -0.09 1.27 -11.30
N ALA A 97 -1.33 0.91 -11.65
CA ALA A 97 -1.90 1.21 -12.96
C ALA A 97 -2.01 2.72 -13.22
N ILE A 98 -2.46 3.50 -12.23
CA ILE A 98 -2.57 4.96 -12.34
C ILE A 98 -1.19 5.60 -12.54
N ILE A 99 -0.20 5.20 -11.75
CA ILE A 99 1.15 5.78 -11.80
C ILE A 99 1.83 5.46 -13.15
N TYR A 100 1.65 4.24 -13.69
CA TYR A 100 2.16 3.88 -15.02
C TYR A 100 1.34 4.44 -16.18
N GLY A 101 0.17 5.05 -15.93
CA GLY A 101 -0.74 5.46 -17.00
C GLY A 101 -1.31 4.28 -17.80
N ALA A 102 -1.47 3.11 -17.17
CA ALA A 102 -1.93 1.89 -17.82
C ALA A 102 -3.45 1.69 -17.67
N GLY A 103 -4.10 1.23 -18.74
CA GLY A 103 -5.53 0.91 -18.74
C GLY A 103 -6.45 2.13 -18.71
N ASP A 104 -7.68 1.94 -18.22
CA ASP A 104 -8.66 3.01 -18.03
C ASP A 104 -8.45 3.68 -16.66
N ILE A 105 -7.82 4.86 -16.68
CA ILE A 105 -7.48 5.63 -15.49
C ILE A 105 -8.73 6.04 -14.69
N ASP A 106 -9.83 6.38 -15.37
CA ASP A 106 -11.06 6.78 -14.69
C ASP A 106 -11.76 5.57 -14.03
N ALA A 107 -11.71 4.40 -14.67
CA ALA A 107 -12.15 3.16 -14.04
C ALA A 107 -11.30 2.83 -12.80
N HIS A 108 -9.99 3.07 -12.84
CA HIS A 108 -9.13 2.86 -11.67
C HIS A 108 -9.49 3.80 -10.51
N PHE A 109 -9.75 5.08 -10.78
CA PHE A 109 -10.25 6.01 -9.77
C PHE A 109 -11.63 5.63 -9.21
N THR A 110 -12.52 5.08 -10.03
CA THR A 110 -13.84 4.59 -9.59
C THR A 110 -13.70 3.43 -8.59
N VAL A 111 -12.74 2.53 -8.82
CA VAL A 111 -12.43 1.45 -7.86
C VAL A 111 -11.89 2.02 -6.54
N LEU A 112 -11.01 3.03 -6.61
CA LEU A 112 -10.51 3.70 -5.40
C LEU A 112 -11.61 4.45 -4.65
N ASP A 113 -12.58 5.06 -5.34
CA ASP A 113 -13.75 5.69 -4.73
C ASP A 113 -14.59 4.65 -3.96
N THR A 114 -14.76 3.46 -4.54
CA THR A 114 -15.50 2.35 -3.92
C THR A 114 -14.80 1.87 -2.65
N LEU A 115 -13.49 1.61 -2.70
CA LEU A 115 -12.70 1.24 -1.51
C LEU A 115 -12.73 2.33 -0.43
N SER A 116 -12.58 3.60 -0.84
CA SER A 116 -12.68 4.75 0.05
C SER A 116 -14.06 4.85 0.72
N GLY A 117 -15.13 4.61 -0.05
CA GLY A 117 -16.50 4.56 0.47
C GLY A 117 -16.72 3.43 1.48
N ASN A 118 -16.05 2.30 1.29
CA ASN A 118 -16.05 1.15 2.20
C ASN A 118 -15.13 1.34 3.42
N LYS A 119 -14.77 2.58 3.75
CA LYS A 119 -13.97 2.95 4.92
C LYS A 119 -12.52 2.42 4.91
N HIS A 120 -11.99 2.01 3.75
CA HIS A 120 -10.60 1.60 3.64
C HIS A 120 -9.66 2.82 3.71
N PHE A 121 -9.12 3.10 4.89
CA PHE A 121 -8.38 4.34 5.17
C PHE A 121 -7.22 4.59 4.19
N LEU A 122 -6.38 3.56 3.95
CA LEU A 122 -5.26 3.69 3.03
C LEU A 122 -5.72 4.02 1.59
N ALA A 123 -6.90 3.54 1.19
CA ALA A 123 -7.45 3.87 -0.12
C ALA A 123 -7.98 5.30 -0.17
N MET A 124 -8.51 5.84 0.92
CA MET A 124 -8.90 7.26 0.98
C MET A 124 -7.69 8.17 0.78
N VAL A 125 -6.60 7.88 1.50
CA VAL A 125 -5.35 8.66 1.41
C VAL A 125 -4.77 8.54 -0.01
N ALA A 126 -4.70 7.32 -0.57
CA ALA A 126 -4.23 7.10 -1.94
C ALA A 126 -5.08 7.82 -2.98
N ASN A 127 -6.40 7.77 -2.83
CA ASN A 127 -7.33 8.41 -3.76
C ASN A 127 -7.16 9.93 -3.75
N PHE A 128 -7.01 10.54 -2.57
CA PHE A 128 -6.70 11.97 -2.47
C PHE A 128 -5.37 12.32 -3.16
N ILE A 129 -4.30 11.60 -2.83
CA ILE A 129 -2.95 11.85 -3.36
C ILE A 129 -2.93 11.66 -4.88
N LEU A 130 -3.38 10.51 -5.38
CA LEU A 130 -3.33 10.19 -6.80
C LEU A 130 -4.22 11.10 -7.64
N ARG A 131 -5.39 11.51 -7.14
CA ARG A 131 -6.20 12.51 -7.84
C ARG A 131 -5.49 13.86 -7.92
N SER A 132 -4.87 14.28 -6.82
CA SER A 132 -4.14 15.55 -6.77
C SER A 132 -2.95 15.57 -7.73
N LEU A 133 -2.30 14.42 -7.95
CA LEU A 133 -1.11 14.31 -8.81
C LEU A 133 -1.44 14.02 -10.28
N TYR A 134 -2.40 13.12 -10.54
CA TYR A 134 -2.59 12.53 -11.88
C TYR A 134 -3.95 12.85 -12.51
N LYS A 135 -4.95 13.31 -11.76
CA LYS A 135 -6.27 13.61 -12.31
C LYS A 135 -6.39 15.09 -12.66
N GLN A 136 -6.46 15.40 -13.94
CA GLN A 136 -6.76 16.75 -14.42
C GLN A 136 -8.27 17.04 -14.26
N GLY A 137 -8.64 18.20 -13.70
CA GLY A 137 -10.03 18.65 -13.65
C GLY A 137 -10.68 18.69 -12.26
N THR A 138 -12.01 18.80 -12.21
CA THR A 138 -12.81 19.27 -11.06
C THR A 138 -12.43 18.70 -9.69
N ASN A 139 -12.06 19.61 -8.78
CA ASN A 139 -11.54 19.37 -7.43
C ASN A 139 -12.58 18.89 -6.40
N GLY A 140 -13.86 18.82 -6.76
CA GLY A 140 -14.94 18.51 -5.81
C GLY A 140 -14.81 17.13 -5.19
N ALA A 141 -14.61 16.10 -6.02
CA ALA A 141 -14.41 14.72 -5.53
C ALA A 141 -13.14 14.59 -4.70
N THR A 142 -12.03 15.22 -5.14
CA THR A 142 -10.76 15.25 -4.40
C THR A 142 -10.94 15.89 -3.02
N LEU A 143 -11.66 17.00 -2.92
CA LEU A 143 -11.96 17.68 -1.66
C LEU A 143 -12.85 16.82 -0.75
N GLN A 144 -13.85 16.13 -1.30
CA GLN A 144 -14.69 15.22 -0.52
C GLN A 144 -13.88 14.06 0.08
N VAL A 145 -12.92 13.50 -0.66
CA VAL A 145 -12.02 12.47 -0.14
C VAL A 145 -11.12 13.05 0.96
N LEU A 146 -10.56 14.25 0.76
CA LEU A 146 -9.75 14.92 1.80
C LEU A 146 -10.53 15.13 3.10
N ILE A 147 -11.77 15.61 3.01
CA ILE A 147 -12.65 15.80 4.18
C ILE A 147 -12.86 14.46 4.91
N ARG A 148 -13.04 13.35 4.19
CA ARG A 148 -13.19 12.01 4.79
C ARG A 148 -11.92 11.55 5.50
N VAL A 149 -10.75 11.79 4.90
CA VAL A 149 -9.46 11.45 5.52
C VAL A 149 -9.28 12.20 6.84
N LEU A 150 -9.47 13.53 6.82
CA LEU A 150 -9.25 14.38 7.99
C LEU A 150 -10.25 14.14 9.12
N ASN A 151 -11.48 13.77 8.78
CA ASN A 151 -12.53 13.44 9.75
C ASN A 151 -12.51 11.96 10.18
N HIS A 152 -11.52 11.16 9.72
CA HIS A 152 -11.44 9.77 10.15
C HIS A 152 -11.08 9.70 11.64
N PRO A 153 -11.78 8.87 12.46
CA PRO A 153 -11.57 8.83 13.91
C PRO A 153 -10.12 8.57 14.34
N ASN A 154 -9.41 7.78 13.55
CA ASN A 154 -8.02 7.38 13.82
C ASN A 154 -7.02 8.08 12.88
N TYR A 155 -7.35 9.27 12.35
CA TYR A 155 -6.51 9.96 11.38
C TYR A 155 -5.06 10.13 11.88
N GLN A 156 -4.88 10.58 13.12
CA GLN A 156 -3.57 10.87 13.70
C GLN A 156 -2.65 9.64 13.74
N ASP A 157 -3.21 8.48 14.05
CA ASP A 157 -2.44 7.23 14.17
C ASP A 157 -2.14 6.60 12.81
N LEU A 158 -3.01 6.82 11.82
CA LEU A 158 -2.97 6.10 10.55
C LEU A 158 -2.32 6.89 9.41
N ILE A 159 -2.31 8.23 9.46
CA ILE A 159 -1.88 9.04 8.31
C ILE A 159 -0.40 8.87 7.98
N GLY A 160 0.48 8.87 8.99
CA GLY A 160 1.91 8.66 8.79
C GLY A 160 2.19 7.32 8.09
N PRO A 161 1.83 6.18 8.71
CA PRO A 161 2.00 4.87 8.07
C PRO A 161 1.37 4.77 6.67
N ALA A 162 0.22 5.40 6.45
CA ALA A 162 -0.44 5.40 5.15
C ALA A 162 0.38 6.14 4.07
N VAL A 163 0.88 7.33 4.39
CA VAL A 163 1.74 8.10 3.49
C VAL A 163 3.03 7.33 3.20
N ASN A 164 3.62 6.66 4.19
CA ASN A 164 4.82 5.82 4.02
C ASN A 164 4.59 4.73 2.97
N HIS A 165 3.56 3.90 3.18
CA HIS A 165 3.25 2.80 2.27
C HIS A 165 2.97 3.26 0.83
N LEU A 166 2.33 4.43 0.68
CA LEU A 166 2.05 4.99 -0.64
C LEU A 166 3.29 5.59 -1.30
N SER A 167 4.14 6.25 -0.51
CA SER A 167 5.45 6.75 -0.95
C SER A 167 6.33 5.61 -1.44
N ASP A 168 6.33 4.49 -0.71
CA ASP A 168 7.01 3.26 -1.09
C ASP A 168 6.50 2.76 -2.45
N ILE A 169 5.18 2.58 -2.61
CA ILE A 169 4.59 2.18 -3.91
C ILE A 169 5.04 3.12 -5.03
N HIS A 170 4.93 4.43 -4.81
CA HIS A 170 5.25 5.42 -5.83
C HIS A 170 6.71 5.38 -6.25
N SER A 171 7.62 5.24 -5.29
CA SER A 171 9.05 5.23 -5.61
C SER A 171 9.58 3.91 -6.09
N TYR A 172 9.03 2.79 -5.64
CA TYR A 172 9.26 1.49 -6.27
C TYR A 172 8.91 1.50 -7.77
N ILE A 173 7.94 2.31 -8.18
CA ILE A 173 7.50 2.42 -9.56
C ILE A 173 8.32 3.42 -10.37
N ILE A 174 8.51 4.64 -9.85
CA ILE A 174 9.14 5.74 -10.59
C ILE A 174 10.67 5.70 -10.50
N PHE A 175 11.22 5.28 -9.35
CA PHE A 175 12.65 5.31 -9.07
C PHE A 175 13.09 4.01 -8.38
N PRO A 176 13.03 2.85 -9.05
CA PRO A 176 13.37 1.55 -8.45
C PRO A 176 14.81 1.47 -7.92
N GLU A 177 15.70 2.38 -8.36
CA GLU A 177 17.10 2.46 -7.93
C GLU A 177 17.34 3.37 -6.72
N LEU A 178 16.42 4.29 -6.39
CA LEU A 178 16.57 5.32 -5.34
C LEU A 178 15.82 5.00 -4.05
N VAL A 179 15.57 3.72 -3.82
CA VAL A 179 14.54 3.28 -2.88
C VAL A 179 14.91 3.50 -1.41
N ASP A 180 16.17 3.78 -1.08
CA ASP A 180 16.62 3.88 0.32
C ASP A 180 17.33 5.20 0.68
N ALA A 181 17.19 6.29 -0.09
CA ALA A 181 17.87 7.55 0.24
C ALA A 181 17.04 8.80 -0.09
N VAL A 182 16.92 9.68 0.93
CA VAL A 182 16.87 11.16 0.90
C VAL A 182 15.84 11.67 1.94
N ASP A 183 16.30 12.54 2.82
CA ASP A 183 15.45 13.35 3.70
C ASP A 183 14.45 14.15 2.85
N ILE A 184 13.15 13.89 3.01
CA ILE A 184 12.10 14.65 2.30
C ILE A 184 11.74 15.87 3.12
N GLU A 185 11.76 17.06 2.52
CA GLU A 185 11.22 18.25 3.14
C GLU A 185 9.78 18.51 2.69
N ALA A 186 8.84 18.49 3.64
CA ALA A 186 7.47 18.93 3.44
C ALA A 186 7.34 20.37 3.95
N CYS A 187 7.11 21.32 3.04
CA CYS A 187 6.95 22.73 3.39
C CYS A 187 5.47 23.13 3.33
N CYS A 188 4.94 23.62 4.44
CA CYS A 188 3.60 24.23 4.47
C CYS A 188 3.68 25.68 3.99
N PRO A 189 2.86 26.11 3.01
CA PRO A 189 2.90 27.47 2.47
C PRO A 189 2.48 28.55 3.48
N ILE A 190 1.80 28.16 4.57
CA ILE A 190 1.34 29.09 5.61
C ILE A 190 2.40 29.28 6.70
N HIS A 191 3.04 28.19 7.13
CA HIS A 191 3.95 28.23 8.27
C HIS A 191 5.43 28.29 7.87
N SER A 192 5.75 28.16 6.57
CA SER A 192 7.11 28.14 6.01
C SER A 192 8.07 27.20 6.74
N THR A 193 7.54 26.27 7.52
CA THR A 193 8.27 25.24 8.24
C THR A 193 8.39 24.06 7.29
N CYS A 194 9.58 23.92 6.72
CA CYS A 194 9.97 22.71 6.03
C CYS A 194 10.33 21.69 7.11
N VAL A 195 9.48 20.68 7.26
CA VAL A 195 9.79 19.58 8.17
C VAL A 195 10.52 18.54 7.36
N LYS A 196 11.74 18.19 7.79
CA LYS A 196 12.38 16.95 7.38
C LYS A 196 11.47 15.82 7.83
N VAL A 197 10.72 15.29 6.89
CA VAL A 197 9.91 14.10 7.06
C VAL A 197 10.87 12.92 7.08
N SER A 198 11.59 12.74 8.19
CA SER A 198 11.64 11.38 8.72
C SER A 198 10.18 11.08 9.05
N LEU A 199 9.62 10.03 8.46
CA LEU A 199 8.21 9.69 8.64
C LEU A 199 7.85 9.37 10.11
N GLU A 200 8.85 9.38 11.00
CA GLU A 200 8.76 9.24 12.46
C GLU A 200 8.60 10.57 13.21
N ASN A 201 9.00 11.71 12.63
CA ASN A 201 8.96 13.02 13.29
C ASN A 201 7.79 13.86 12.75
N GLN A 202 6.66 13.82 13.46
CA GLN A 202 5.50 14.66 13.16
C GLN A 202 5.85 16.14 13.27
N CYS A 203 5.46 16.93 12.26
CA CYS A 203 5.47 18.39 12.36
C CYS A 203 4.57 18.83 13.54
N PRO A 204 5.04 19.66 14.49
CA PRO A 204 4.26 20.07 15.65
C PRO A 204 2.96 20.82 15.30
N TYR A 205 2.81 21.28 14.05
CA TYR A 205 1.64 22.02 13.56
C TYR A 205 0.64 21.18 12.75
N THR A 206 0.90 19.88 12.52
CA THR A 206 -0.01 18.99 11.77
C THR A 206 -1.38 18.81 12.46
N GLN A 207 -1.44 19.01 13.77
CA GLN A 207 -2.71 18.91 14.51
C GLN A 207 -3.69 20.05 14.19
N ASN A 208 -3.21 21.23 13.80
CA ASN A 208 -4.04 22.44 13.68
C ASN A 208 -4.03 23.10 12.30
N CYS A 209 -3.28 22.57 11.32
CA CYS A 209 -3.18 23.18 10.00
C CYS A 209 -3.51 22.22 8.86
N LEU A 210 -4.62 22.51 8.17
CA LEU A 210 -5.06 21.82 6.96
C LEU A 210 -3.94 21.75 5.90
N PHE A 211 -3.23 22.87 5.69
CA PHE A 211 -2.17 22.95 4.69
C PHE A 211 -0.93 22.15 5.09
N CYS A 212 -0.62 22.00 6.39
CA CYS A 212 0.42 21.08 6.85
C CYS A 212 0.04 19.63 6.58
N ASN A 213 -1.22 19.25 6.81
CA ASN A 213 -1.72 17.91 6.52
C ASN A 213 -1.70 17.58 5.02
N ILE A 214 -2.10 18.54 4.17
CA ILE A 214 -2.01 18.38 2.71
C ILE A 214 -0.55 18.29 2.26
N ALA A 215 0.32 19.16 2.78
CA ALA A 215 1.75 19.14 2.46
C ALA A 215 2.35 17.76 2.79
N LEU A 216 2.12 17.24 4.01
CA LEU A 216 2.56 15.90 4.41
C LEU A 216 2.13 14.81 3.42
N MET A 217 0.88 14.86 2.92
CA MET A 217 0.35 13.86 2.00
C MET A 217 0.92 13.97 0.58
N VAL A 218 1.28 15.17 0.10
CA VAL A 218 1.59 15.39 -1.32
C VAL A 218 3.07 15.61 -1.59
N THR A 219 3.81 16.31 -0.73
CA THR A 219 5.22 16.67 -0.99
C THR A 219 6.14 15.46 -0.96
N VAL A 220 5.75 14.39 -0.27
CA VAL A 220 6.47 13.11 -0.26
C VAL A 220 6.58 12.50 -1.68
N PHE A 221 5.67 12.85 -2.57
CA PHE A 221 5.59 12.33 -3.94
C PHE A 221 6.25 13.25 -4.97
N THR A 222 6.63 14.48 -4.58
CA THR A 222 7.30 15.44 -5.46
C THR A 222 8.82 15.27 -5.49
N ARG A 223 9.30 14.03 -5.33
CA ARG A 223 10.72 13.68 -5.37
C ARG A 223 11.37 14.31 -6.61
N LYS A 224 12.32 15.21 -6.38
CA LYS A 224 13.27 15.61 -7.42
C LYS A 224 14.48 14.70 -7.29
N PRO A 225 15.00 14.13 -8.38
CA PRO A 225 16.38 13.65 -8.37
C PRO A 225 17.25 14.80 -7.87
N LEU A 226 18.21 14.51 -6.98
CA LEU A 226 19.29 15.46 -6.75
C LEU A 226 19.90 15.73 -8.12
N ALA A 227 19.88 16.99 -8.56
CA ALA A 227 20.59 17.38 -9.76
C ALA A 227 22.08 17.15 -9.49
N ASP A 228 22.74 16.39 -10.35
CA ASP A 228 24.20 16.29 -10.39
C ASP A 228 24.84 17.67 -10.62
#